data_AF-A0A958IYL5-F1
#
_entry.id   AF-A0A958IYL5-F1
#
_cell.length_a   1.000
_cell.length_b   1.000
_cell.length_c   1.000
_cell.angle_alpha   90.00
_cell.angle_beta   90.00
_cell.angle_gamma   90.00
#
_symmetry.space_group_name_H-M   'P 1'
#
loop_
_entity.id
_entity.type
_entity.pdbx_description
1 polymer ?
#
loop_
_entity_poly.entity_id
_entity_poly.type
_entity_poly.pdbx_seq_one_letter_code
_entity_poly.pdbx_strand_id
1 'polypeptide(L)'
;MSGDFTVFGVNFADGRIKGYGTTMPGGTEKTFEIRLVRSNSSYGINHFIDNGDGTVTDQATGLMWGKDDCGTGLNWPEALAWVQQKNQENYLGHNDWRLPNAKELQSIVDYSRSPQTSNSPAIDPAFSVTSITDEGGNTNYPFYWASTTHGDGPPQVMHTKAVYLAFGEALGFMEIPPNSGNYILMDVHGAGAQRSDPKVGNPDNFPHGFGPQGDVIRIYNFVRPVRPAGTTGIGDDPSGASVVPHDFQL
;
A
#
# COMPACT_ATOMS: atom_id res chain seq x y z
N MET A 1 8.50 2.80 13.42
CA MET A 1 8.96 1.83 14.43
C MET A 1 9.99 2.43 15.38
N SER A 2 9.68 3.56 16.05
CA SER A 2 10.55 4.22 17.05
C SER A 2 12.00 4.55 16.64
N GLY A 3 12.28 4.67 15.33
CA GLY A 3 13.64 4.91 14.81
C GLY A 3 14.53 3.67 14.75
N ASP A 4 14.01 2.48 15.07
CA ASP A 4 14.77 1.23 15.02
C ASP A 4 15.17 0.88 13.58
N PHE A 5 16.38 0.33 13.42
CA PHE A 5 16.81 -0.21 12.13
C PHE A 5 15.99 -1.45 11.78
N THR A 6 15.35 -1.40 10.62
CA THR A 6 14.41 -2.43 10.18
C THR A 6 14.65 -2.88 8.76
N VAL A 7 14.29 -4.13 8.47
CA VAL A 7 14.27 -4.69 7.12
C VAL A 7 12.82 -4.96 6.70
N PHE A 8 12.49 -4.67 5.44
CA PHE A 8 11.21 -5.13 4.88
C PHE A 8 11.32 -6.58 4.44
N GLY A 9 10.33 -7.37 4.83
CA GLY A 9 10.29 -8.80 4.51
C GLY A 9 8.88 -9.30 4.24
N VAL A 10 8.80 -10.43 3.57
CA VAL A 10 7.56 -11.19 3.38
C VAL A 10 7.46 -12.27 4.44
N ASN A 11 6.30 -12.35 5.10
CA ASN A 11 5.95 -13.50 5.92
C ASN A 11 5.21 -14.52 5.06
N PHE A 12 5.89 -15.61 4.70
CA PHE A 12 5.26 -16.67 3.89
C PHE A 12 4.16 -17.44 4.62
N ALA A 13 4.08 -17.36 5.96
CA ALA A 13 3.02 -18.02 6.71
C ALA A 13 1.65 -17.33 6.55
N ASP A 14 1.64 -16.02 6.30
CA ASP A 14 0.40 -15.23 6.27
C ASP A 14 0.30 -14.21 5.11
N GLY A 15 1.29 -14.21 4.21
CA GLY A 15 1.31 -13.41 2.98
C GLY A 15 1.50 -11.90 3.19
N ARG A 16 1.90 -11.46 4.39
CA ARG A 16 2.06 -10.02 4.71
C ARG A 16 3.47 -9.52 4.42
N ILE A 17 3.57 -8.26 4.00
CA ILE A 17 4.83 -7.54 3.82
C ILE A 17 4.89 -6.45 4.89
N LYS A 18 5.96 -6.43 5.70
CA LYS A 18 6.11 -5.45 6.78
C LYS A 18 7.57 -5.22 7.15
N GLY A 19 7.80 -4.15 7.89
CA GLY A 19 9.06 -3.90 8.58
C GLY A 19 9.27 -4.87 9.73
N TYR A 20 10.49 -5.35 9.86
CA TYR A 20 10.96 -6.17 10.98
C TYR A 20 12.15 -5.46 11.62
N GLY A 21 12.02 -5.12 12.90
CA GLY A 21 13.18 -4.71 13.71
C GLY A 21 14.21 -5.84 13.75
N THR A 22 15.48 -5.48 13.76
CA THR A 22 16.62 -6.41 13.63
C THR A 22 17.05 -7.10 14.94
N THR A 23 16.38 -6.79 16.05
CA THR A 23 16.71 -7.33 17.38
C THR A 23 15.52 -8.05 18.00
N MET A 24 15.77 -9.19 18.66
CA MET A 24 14.79 -9.93 19.45
C MET A 24 14.52 -9.25 20.80
N PRO A 25 13.37 -9.52 21.44
CA PRO A 25 13.20 -9.24 22.86
C PRO A 25 14.34 -9.90 23.65
N GLY A 26 15.12 -9.10 24.39
CA GLY A 26 16.33 -9.57 25.11
C GLY A 26 17.67 -9.19 24.47
N GLY A 27 17.68 -8.49 23.32
CA GLY A 27 18.87 -7.84 22.78
C GLY A 27 19.68 -8.67 21.76
N THR A 28 19.30 -9.92 21.51
CA THR A 28 19.96 -10.76 20.49
C THR A 28 19.58 -10.31 19.08
N GLU A 29 20.56 -10.25 18.17
CA GLU A 29 20.31 -9.98 16.76
C GLU A 29 19.44 -11.07 16.11
N LYS A 30 18.51 -10.66 15.24
CA LYS A 30 17.70 -11.56 14.43
C LYS A 30 18.45 -12.00 13.18
N THR A 31 18.31 -13.28 12.85
CA THR A 31 18.70 -13.82 11.56
C THR A 31 17.49 -13.86 10.62
N PHE A 32 17.70 -13.53 9.35
CA PHE A 32 16.67 -13.57 8.31
C PHE A 32 17.06 -14.54 7.21
N GLU A 33 16.06 -15.20 6.62
CA GLU A 33 16.24 -15.96 5.39
C GLU A 33 16.16 -15.02 4.19
N ILE A 34 17.12 -15.11 3.28
CA ILE A 34 17.15 -14.30 2.06
C ILE A 34 16.83 -15.16 0.84
N ARG A 35 15.96 -14.65 -0.04
CA ARG A 35 15.72 -15.24 -1.36
C ARG A 35 16.42 -14.37 -2.40
N LEU A 36 17.49 -14.90 -3.00
CA LEU A 36 18.18 -14.24 -4.10
C LEU A 36 17.51 -14.62 -5.42
N VAL A 37 17.14 -13.61 -6.21
CA VAL A 37 16.56 -13.78 -7.56
C VAL A 37 17.56 -13.30 -8.61
N ARG A 38 17.56 -13.93 -9.79
CA ARG A 38 18.47 -13.58 -10.89
C ARG A 38 17.80 -12.67 -11.92
N SER A 39 18.56 -11.69 -12.41
CA SER A 39 18.24 -10.83 -13.57
C SER A 39 17.09 -9.83 -13.36
N ASN A 40 17.13 -8.73 -14.14
CA ASN A 40 16.34 -7.49 -14.04
C ASN A 40 16.81 -6.51 -12.95
N SER A 41 17.95 -5.83 -13.18
CA SER A 41 18.42 -4.73 -12.32
C SER A 41 17.51 -3.49 -12.33
N SER A 42 16.59 -3.42 -13.28
CA SER A 42 15.52 -2.41 -13.32
C SER A 42 14.29 -2.81 -12.51
N TYR A 43 14.20 -4.02 -11.97
CA TYR A 43 13.07 -4.45 -11.15
C TYR A 43 13.00 -3.59 -9.88
N GLY A 44 11.86 -2.94 -9.66
CA GLY A 44 11.66 -2.01 -8.55
C GLY A 44 12.21 -0.60 -8.78
N ILE A 45 12.79 -0.31 -9.95
CA ILE A 45 13.08 1.08 -10.35
C ILE A 45 11.85 1.61 -11.08
N ASN A 46 11.12 2.50 -10.42
CA ASN A 46 9.99 3.19 -11.01
C ASN A 46 10.46 4.22 -12.04
N HIS A 47 9.66 4.43 -13.09
CA HIS A 47 9.90 5.49 -14.08
C HIS A 47 8.61 6.28 -14.30
N PHE A 48 8.39 7.25 -13.40
CA PHE A 48 7.20 8.08 -13.39
C PHE A 48 7.34 9.33 -14.27
N ILE A 49 6.31 9.59 -15.07
CA ILE A 49 6.16 10.79 -15.88
C ILE A 49 4.85 11.48 -15.48
N ASP A 50 4.95 12.68 -14.95
CA ASP A 50 3.79 13.56 -14.79
C ASP A 50 3.38 14.10 -16.16
N ASN A 51 2.16 13.78 -16.59
CA ASN A 51 1.65 14.16 -17.90
C ASN A 51 1.12 15.61 -17.93
N GLY A 52 1.05 16.29 -16.77
CA GLY A 52 0.54 17.66 -16.66
C GLY A 52 -0.98 17.79 -16.81
N ASP A 53 -1.70 16.68 -16.89
CA ASP A 53 -3.16 16.59 -17.05
C ASP A 53 -3.87 15.97 -15.83
N GLY A 54 -3.13 15.76 -14.73
CA GLY A 54 -3.61 15.07 -13.54
C GLY A 54 -3.35 13.56 -13.54
N THR A 55 -2.66 13.03 -14.54
CA THR A 55 -2.20 11.63 -14.58
C THR A 55 -0.69 11.49 -14.45
N VAL A 56 -0.25 10.35 -13.91
CA VAL A 56 1.16 9.95 -13.85
C VAL A 56 1.32 8.61 -14.57
N THR A 57 2.17 8.56 -15.58
CA THR A 57 2.51 7.32 -16.29
C THR A 57 3.72 6.65 -15.65
N ASP A 58 3.58 5.38 -15.31
CA ASP A 58 4.69 4.52 -14.90
C ASP A 58 5.17 3.69 -16.10
N GLN A 59 6.26 4.10 -16.72
CA GLN A 59 6.84 3.41 -17.88
C GLN A 59 7.45 2.05 -17.52
N ALA A 60 7.76 1.79 -16.24
CA ALA A 60 8.31 0.51 -15.83
C ALA A 60 7.25 -0.60 -15.82
N THR A 61 5.99 -0.25 -15.53
CA THR A 61 4.87 -1.21 -15.48
C THR A 61 3.89 -1.09 -16.64
N GLY A 62 3.97 0.00 -17.43
CA GLY A 62 2.99 0.30 -18.47
C GLY A 62 1.62 0.71 -17.90
N LEU A 63 1.61 1.22 -16.66
CA LEU A 63 0.40 1.69 -15.98
C LEU A 63 0.32 3.21 -16.00
N MET A 64 -0.90 3.72 -15.91
CA MET A 64 -1.19 5.14 -15.72
C MET A 64 -2.06 5.29 -14.49
N TRP A 65 -1.73 6.27 -13.66
CA TRP A 65 -2.32 6.50 -12.36
C TRP A 65 -2.96 7.87 -12.29
N GLY A 66 -4.02 8.01 -11.48
CA GLY A 66 -4.44 9.32 -11.02
C GLY A 66 -3.34 9.94 -10.14
N LYS A 67 -2.98 11.20 -10.41
CA LYS A 67 -1.98 11.95 -9.62
C LYS A 67 -2.48 12.26 -8.22
N ASP A 68 -3.76 12.60 -8.09
CA ASP A 68 -4.42 12.80 -6.81
C ASP A 68 -5.14 11.50 -6.37
N ASP A 69 -5.38 11.37 -5.07
CA ASP A 69 -6.24 10.33 -4.51
C ASP A 69 -7.69 10.80 -4.36
N CYS A 70 -8.56 9.93 -3.84
CA CYS A 70 -9.98 10.25 -3.64
C CYS A 70 -10.26 11.30 -2.56
N GLY A 71 -9.25 11.78 -1.81
CA GLY A 71 -9.37 12.86 -0.83
C GLY A 71 -10.07 12.51 0.48
N THR A 72 -10.64 11.31 0.61
CA THR A 72 -11.33 10.85 1.81
C THR A 72 -11.24 9.34 1.97
N GLY A 73 -11.38 8.84 3.20
CA GLY A 73 -11.48 7.41 3.47
C GLY A 73 -12.81 6.84 3.01
N LEU A 74 -12.77 5.68 2.35
CA LEU A 74 -13.92 4.94 1.82
C LEU A 74 -13.84 3.49 2.30
N ASN A 75 -14.98 2.88 2.64
CA ASN A 75 -14.98 1.43 2.80
C ASN A 75 -14.78 0.74 1.43
N TRP A 76 -14.53 -0.56 1.42
CA TRP A 76 -14.09 -1.23 0.20
C TRP A 76 -15.18 -1.24 -0.92
N PRO A 77 -16.47 -1.49 -0.63
CA PRO A 77 -17.53 -1.28 -1.63
C PRO A 77 -17.64 0.16 -2.14
N GLU A 78 -17.52 1.16 -1.26
CA GLU A 78 -17.52 2.57 -1.64
C GLU A 78 -16.34 2.92 -2.54
N ALA A 79 -15.16 2.35 -2.27
CA ALA A 79 -13.98 2.50 -3.12
C ALA A 79 -14.22 1.99 -4.54
N LEU A 80 -14.87 0.83 -4.70
CA LEU A 80 -15.26 0.31 -6.01
C LEU A 80 -16.28 1.21 -6.70
N ALA A 81 -17.29 1.68 -5.96
CA ALA A 81 -18.31 2.59 -6.47
C ALA A 81 -17.71 3.93 -6.91
N TRP A 82 -16.76 4.47 -6.16
CA TRP A 82 -16.04 5.70 -6.50
C TRP A 82 -15.32 5.57 -7.85
N VAL A 83 -14.63 4.46 -8.09
CA VAL A 83 -13.96 4.23 -9.38
C VAL A 83 -14.98 4.11 -10.53
N GLN A 84 -16.09 3.40 -10.32
CA GLN A 84 -17.17 3.32 -11.31
C GLN A 84 -17.75 4.70 -11.64
N GLN A 85 -17.93 5.55 -10.63
CA GLN A 85 -18.36 6.93 -10.83
C GLN A 85 -17.34 7.72 -11.64
N LYS A 86 -16.04 7.62 -11.35
CA LYS A 86 -14.98 8.27 -12.15
C LYS A 86 -14.98 7.85 -13.61
N ASN A 87 -15.32 6.60 -13.89
CA ASN A 87 -15.50 6.15 -15.27
C ASN A 87 -16.71 6.78 -15.95
N GLN A 88 -17.84 6.92 -15.26
CA GLN A 88 -19.02 7.59 -15.80
C GLN A 88 -18.77 9.08 -16.07
N GLU A 89 -17.90 9.71 -15.26
CA GLU A 89 -17.51 11.12 -15.39
C GLU A 89 -16.44 11.36 -16.47
N ASN A 90 -15.92 10.31 -17.13
CA ASN A 90 -14.74 10.39 -18.00
C ASN A 90 -13.56 11.13 -17.34
N TYR A 91 -13.32 10.80 -16.06
CA TYR A 91 -12.34 11.45 -15.21
C TYR A 91 -10.95 11.47 -15.86
N LEU A 92 -10.32 12.66 -15.90
CA LEU A 92 -9.03 12.90 -16.55
C LEU A 92 -8.99 12.43 -18.02
N GLY A 93 -10.12 12.50 -18.73
CA GLY A 93 -10.21 12.09 -20.13
C GLY A 93 -10.33 10.58 -20.35
N HIS A 94 -10.52 9.79 -19.30
CA HIS A 94 -10.53 8.33 -19.34
C HIS A 94 -11.73 7.73 -18.58
N ASN A 95 -12.17 6.56 -19.01
CA ASN A 95 -13.35 5.86 -18.46
C ASN A 95 -13.12 4.37 -18.18
N ASP A 96 -11.87 3.95 -18.12
CA ASP A 96 -11.38 2.59 -17.90
C ASP A 96 -10.50 2.50 -16.62
N TRP A 97 -10.72 3.41 -15.67
CA TRP A 97 -10.10 3.35 -14.34
C TRP A 97 -10.56 2.14 -13.56
N ARG A 98 -9.66 1.58 -12.75
CA ARG A 98 -9.93 0.48 -11.82
C ARG A 98 -9.22 0.72 -10.49
N LEU A 99 -9.68 0.03 -9.45
CA LEU A 99 -8.92 -0.10 -8.22
C LEU A 99 -7.69 -0.99 -8.50
N PRO A 100 -6.46 -0.55 -8.16
CA PRO A 100 -5.25 -1.34 -8.36
C PRO A 100 -5.30 -2.64 -7.58
N ASN A 101 -4.67 -3.69 -8.07
CA ASN A 101 -4.42 -4.88 -7.26
C ASN A 101 -3.22 -4.65 -6.30
N ALA A 102 -3.01 -5.56 -5.35
CA ALA A 102 -1.97 -5.41 -4.35
C ALA A 102 -0.56 -5.27 -4.94
N LYS A 103 -0.25 -5.98 -6.03
CA LYS A 103 1.08 -5.90 -6.69
C LYS A 103 1.30 -4.55 -7.37
N GLU A 104 0.26 -3.97 -7.96
CA GLU A 104 0.34 -2.67 -8.60
C GLU A 104 0.47 -1.54 -7.58
N LEU A 105 -0.26 -1.60 -6.46
CA LEU A 105 0.00 -0.65 -5.36
C LEU A 105 1.41 -0.82 -4.81
N GLN A 106 1.89 -2.06 -4.72
CA GLN A 106 3.23 -2.34 -4.23
C GLN A 106 4.31 -1.77 -5.14
N SER A 107 4.08 -1.67 -6.46
CA SER A 107 5.07 -1.12 -7.39
C SER A 107 5.29 0.37 -7.19
N ILE A 108 4.30 1.11 -6.70
CA ILE A 108 4.44 2.56 -6.46
C ILE A 108 4.91 2.93 -5.05
N VAL A 109 5.22 1.94 -4.19
CA VAL A 109 5.82 2.20 -2.88
C VAL A 109 7.29 2.57 -3.04
N ASP A 110 7.69 3.69 -2.43
CA ASP A 110 9.09 4.08 -2.30
C ASP A 110 9.60 3.78 -0.88
N TYR A 111 10.31 2.66 -0.73
CA TYR A 111 10.88 2.22 0.54
C TYR A 111 12.04 3.07 1.07
N SER A 112 12.52 4.04 0.30
CA SER A 112 13.50 5.04 0.78
C SER A 112 12.83 6.21 1.51
N ARG A 113 11.49 6.28 1.52
CA ARG A 113 10.71 7.39 2.06
C ARG A 113 9.74 6.91 3.13
N SER A 114 9.58 7.71 4.17
CA SER A 114 8.56 7.50 5.21
C SER A 114 8.33 8.77 6.03
N PRO A 115 7.25 8.82 6.82
CA PRO A 115 7.04 9.92 7.76
C PRO A 115 8.25 10.16 8.69
N GLN A 116 8.91 9.09 9.15
CA GLN A 116 10.01 9.21 10.10
C GLN A 116 11.39 9.45 9.45
N THR A 117 11.58 9.07 8.18
CA THR A 117 12.89 9.16 7.51
C THR A 117 13.01 10.38 6.60
N SER A 118 11.93 10.74 5.91
CA SER A 118 11.91 11.81 4.92
C SER A 118 10.79 12.83 5.14
N ASN A 119 10.02 12.70 6.23
CA ASN A 119 8.85 13.55 6.51
C ASN A 119 7.88 13.61 5.31
N SER A 120 7.63 12.46 4.68
CA SER A 120 6.83 12.35 3.47
C SER A 120 6.14 10.97 3.41
N PRO A 121 5.11 10.79 2.55
CA PRO A 121 4.58 9.45 2.31
C PRO A 121 5.63 8.57 1.60
N ALA A 122 5.47 7.26 1.71
CA ALA A 122 6.30 6.24 1.05
C ALA A 122 5.96 6.09 -0.45
N ILE A 123 6.03 7.19 -1.21
CA ILE A 123 5.77 7.25 -2.65
C ILE A 123 6.55 8.41 -3.27
N ASP A 124 6.79 8.33 -4.58
CA ASP A 124 7.45 9.38 -5.35
C ASP A 124 6.65 10.71 -5.32
N PRO A 125 7.33 11.88 -5.23
CA PRO A 125 6.68 13.19 -5.25
C PRO A 125 5.89 13.54 -6.52
N ALA A 126 5.99 12.75 -7.59
CA ALA A 126 5.10 12.86 -8.74
C ALA A 126 3.62 12.68 -8.35
N PHE A 127 3.33 12.01 -7.23
CA PHE A 127 1.99 11.79 -6.71
C PHE A 127 1.63 12.76 -5.58
N SER A 128 0.42 13.32 -5.64
CA SER A 128 -0.17 14.05 -4.52
C SER A 128 -0.79 13.06 -3.53
N VAL A 129 -0.56 13.24 -2.23
CA VAL A 129 -1.13 12.38 -1.18
C VAL A 129 -1.88 13.25 -0.17
N THR A 130 -3.14 12.92 0.07
CA THR A 130 -3.94 13.59 1.11
C THR A 130 -3.35 13.30 2.48
N SER A 131 -3.10 14.33 3.30
CA SER A 131 -2.72 14.13 4.70
C SER A 131 -3.94 13.76 5.55
N ILE A 132 -3.75 12.86 6.51
CA ILE A 132 -4.76 12.50 7.50
C ILE A 132 -4.32 12.89 8.90
N THR A 133 -5.26 12.94 9.83
CA THR A 133 -4.97 12.90 11.27
C THR A 133 -5.08 11.45 11.72
N ASP A 134 -4.01 10.91 12.30
CA ASP A 134 -3.99 9.53 12.80
C ASP A 134 -4.66 9.38 14.17
N GLU A 135 -4.69 8.13 14.65
CA GLU A 135 -5.31 7.73 15.90
C GLU A 135 -4.64 8.37 17.14
N GLY A 136 -3.43 8.91 16.98
CA GLY A 136 -2.69 9.66 18.00
C GLY A 136 -2.88 11.17 17.90
N GLY A 137 -3.64 11.66 16.91
CA GLY A 137 -3.84 13.09 16.65
C GLY A 137 -2.71 13.74 15.83
N ASN A 138 -1.79 12.97 15.26
CA ASN A 138 -0.67 13.50 14.48
C ASN A 138 -0.99 13.54 12.98
N THR A 139 -0.28 14.39 12.24
CA THR A 139 -0.32 14.36 10.77
C THR A 139 0.34 13.10 10.25
N ASN A 140 -0.38 12.37 9.40
CA ASN A 140 0.08 11.13 8.81
C ASN A 140 -0.44 11.00 7.36
N TYR A 141 -0.18 9.86 6.71
CA TYR A 141 -0.64 9.57 5.36
C TYR A 141 -1.49 8.30 5.30
N PRO A 142 -2.42 8.22 4.34
CA PRO A 142 -3.43 7.17 4.30
C PRO A 142 -2.86 5.83 3.88
N PHE A 143 -3.74 4.83 4.00
CA PHE A 143 -3.58 3.54 3.36
C PHE A 143 -4.42 3.54 2.09
N TYR A 144 -3.98 2.84 1.04
CA TYR A 144 -4.76 2.70 -0.18
C TYR A 144 -5.29 1.29 -0.35
N TRP A 145 -6.57 1.20 -0.70
CA TRP A 145 -7.25 -0.06 -0.98
C TRP A 145 -6.72 -0.72 -2.26
N ALA A 146 -6.46 -2.02 -2.18
CA ALA A 146 -6.32 -2.88 -3.34
C ALA A 146 -7.68 -3.54 -3.69
N SER A 147 -7.86 -3.91 -4.95
CA SER A 147 -8.93 -4.82 -5.40
C SER A 147 -8.71 -6.27 -4.94
N THR A 148 -7.54 -6.58 -4.41
CA THR A 148 -7.18 -7.90 -3.90
C THR A 148 -7.90 -8.22 -2.60
N THR A 149 -8.67 -9.31 -2.60
CA THR A 149 -9.31 -9.84 -1.39
C THR A 149 -8.32 -10.65 -0.56
N HIS A 150 -8.32 -10.47 0.76
CA HIS A 150 -7.52 -11.28 1.67
C HIS A 150 -8.15 -12.67 1.83
N GLY A 151 -7.41 -13.71 1.43
CA GLY A 151 -7.92 -15.08 1.31
C GLY A 151 -7.64 -16.00 2.51
N ASP A 152 -7.00 -15.50 3.56
CA ASP A 152 -6.60 -16.31 4.72
C ASP A 152 -7.54 -16.12 5.94
N GLY A 153 -7.55 -17.11 6.83
CA GLY A 153 -8.33 -17.14 8.07
C GLY A 153 -9.37 -18.27 8.15
N PRO A 154 -10.06 -18.43 9.30
CA PRO A 154 -11.13 -19.41 9.44
C PRO A 154 -12.27 -19.16 8.42
N PRO A 155 -13.04 -20.20 8.03
CA PRO A 155 -14.04 -20.11 6.95
C PRO A 155 -15.03 -18.94 7.08
N GLN A 156 -15.34 -18.51 8.30
CA GLN A 156 -16.29 -17.44 8.58
C GLN A 156 -15.75 -16.02 8.28
N VAL A 157 -14.43 -15.84 8.25
CA VAL A 157 -13.78 -14.53 8.01
C VAL A 157 -12.97 -14.49 6.72
N MET A 158 -12.74 -15.65 6.10
CA MET A 158 -12.12 -15.75 4.77
C MET A 158 -12.85 -14.85 3.77
N HIS A 159 -12.12 -14.11 2.93
CA HIS A 159 -12.64 -13.20 1.91
C HIS A 159 -13.43 -11.96 2.40
N THR A 160 -13.64 -11.82 3.71
CA THR A 160 -14.34 -10.65 4.29
C THR A 160 -13.47 -9.40 4.39
N LYS A 161 -12.15 -9.56 4.23
CA LYS A 161 -11.16 -8.48 4.26
C LYS A 161 -10.60 -8.20 2.87
N ALA A 162 -10.14 -6.98 2.64
CA ALA A 162 -9.39 -6.59 1.44
C ALA A 162 -7.97 -6.16 1.83
N VAL A 163 -7.05 -6.26 0.89
CA VAL A 163 -5.66 -5.83 1.08
C VAL A 163 -5.58 -4.32 0.97
N TYR A 164 -4.76 -3.70 1.81
CA TYR A 164 -4.32 -2.31 1.64
C TYR A 164 -2.79 -2.24 1.72
N LEU A 165 -2.23 -1.16 1.17
CA LEU A 165 -0.85 -0.78 1.40
C LEU A 165 -0.78 0.55 2.16
N ALA A 166 0.09 0.61 3.16
CA ALA A 166 0.28 1.79 4.00
C ALA A 166 1.30 2.75 3.36
N PHE A 167 0.93 4.00 3.10
CA PHE A 167 1.86 5.01 2.59
C PHE A 167 2.30 5.99 3.68
N GLY A 168 1.56 6.04 4.80
CA GLY A 168 2.01 6.59 6.08
C GLY A 168 2.40 5.50 7.07
N GLU A 169 2.44 5.85 8.35
CA GLU A 169 2.80 4.92 9.41
C GLU A 169 1.74 3.82 9.58
N ALA A 170 2.18 2.57 9.72
CA ALA A 170 1.31 1.43 9.92
C ALA A 170 1.19 1.15 11.43
N LEU A 171 0.32 1.93 12.06
CA LEU A 171 0.16 2.01 13.51
C LEU A 171 -0.52 0.76 14.11
N GLY A 172 -0.26 0.54 15.40
CA GLY A 172 -0.92 -0.47 16.22
C GLY A 172 -0.90 -0.08 17.70
N PHE A 173 -1.96 -0.47 18.41
CA PHE A 173 -2.08 -0.37 19.86
C PHE A 173 -1.37 -1.57 20.49
N MET A 174 -0.05 -1.49 20.61
CA MET A 174 0.75 -2.58 21.16
C MET A 174 0.56 -2.68 22.67
N GLU A 175 0.21 -3.86 23.16
CA GLU A 175 0.05 -4.12 24.59
C GLU A 175 1.41 -4.41 25.26
N ILE A 176 1.82 -3.57 26.22
CA ILE A 176 3.15 -3.64 26.84
C ILE A 176 3.07 -3.50 28.37
N PRO A 177 3.45 -4.52 29.16
CA PRO A 177 3.79 -5.88 28.73
C PRO A 177 2.55 -6.65 28.21
N PRO A 178 2.73 -7.78 27.52
CA PRO A 178 1.60 -8.58 27.03
C PRO A 178 0.62 -8.98 28.15
N ASN A 179 -0.69 -8.90 27.88
CA ASN A 179 -1.79 -9.15 28.82
C ASN A 179 -1.87 -8.19 30.02
N SER A 180 -1.30 -6.99 29.93
CA SER A 180 -1.34 -5.99 31.01
C SER A 180 -2.57 -5.09 30.98
N GLY A 181 -3.29 -5.02 29.87
CA GLY A 181 -4.30 -4.00 29.57
C GLY A 181 -3.72 -2.62 29.24
N ASN A 182 -2.39 -2.46 29.20
CA ASN A 182 -1.73 -1.19 28.88
C ASN A 182 -1.34 -1.15 27.40
N TYR A 183 -1.99 -0.27 26.64
CA TYR A 183 -1.77 -0.14 25.21
C TYR A 183 -0.97 1.13 24.88
N ILE A 184 0.02 0.98 24.00
CA ILE A 184 0.82 2.08 23.48
C ILE A 184 0.61 2.11 21.97
N LEU A 185 0.13 3.25 21.46
CA LEU A 185 0.04 3.47 20.03
C LEU A 185 1.45 3.71 19.49
N MET A 186 1.84 2.93 18.48
CA MET A 186 3.12 3.08 17.80
C MET A 186 3.07 2.54 16.38
N ASP A 187 3.99 2.97 15.54
CA ASP A 187 4.20 2.40 14.21
C ASP A 187 4.84 1.01 14.31
N VAL A 188 4.02 -0.03 14.09
CA VAL A 188 4.38 -1.45 14.32
C VAL A 188 4.80 -2.19 13.04
N HIS A 189 4.52 -1.65 11.86
CA HIS A 189 4.88 -2.28 10.57
C HIS A 189 5.63 -1.37 9.60
N GLY A 190 5.62 -0.04 9.79
CA GLY A 190 6.27 0.92 8.90
C GLY A 190 5.46 1.27 7.65
N ALA A 191 5.78 2.42 7.06
CA ALA A 191 5.29 2.81 5.74
C ALA A 191 5.81 1.85 4.66
N GLY A 192 4.94 1.47 3.73
CA GLY A 192 5.15 0.42 2.73
C GLY A 192 4.67 -0.97 3.17
N ALA A 193 4.01 -1.10 4.33
CA ALA A 193 3.44 -2.36 4.79
C ALA A 193 2.19 -2.76 3.98
N GLN A 194 2.10 -4.04 3.63
CA GLN A 194 0.90 -4.67 3.07
C GLN A 194 0.14 -5.39 4.18
N ARG A 195 -1.08 -4.95 4.46
CA ARG A 195 -1.98 -5.54 5.47
C ARG A 195 -3.38 -5.69 4.89
N SER A 196 -4.38 -5.83 5.75
CA SER A 196 -5.77 -6.00 5.33
C SER A 196 -6.74 -5.55 6.39
N ASP A 197 -7.79 -4.88 5.95
CA ASP A 197 -8.91 -4.43 6.79
C ASP A 197 -10.21 -5.13 6.38
N PRO A 198 -11.21 -5.22 7.29
CA PRO A 198 -12.59 -5.55 6.92
C PRO A 198 -13.08 -4.69 5.75
N LYS A 199 -13.78 -5.31 4.79
CA LYS A 199 -14.33 -4.58 3.63
C LYS A 199 -15.40 -3.56 4.04
N VAL A 200 -16.10 -3.82 5.14
CA VAL A 200 -17.19 -3.00 5.71
C VAL A 200 -17.15 -3.11 7.23
N GLY A 201 -17.84 -2.19 7.91
CA GLY A 201 -18.04 -2.23 9.37
C GLY A 201 -17.82 -0.88 10.03
N ASN A 202 -17.67 -0.90 11.35
CA ASN A 202 -17.33 0.28 12.15
C ASN A 202 -15.94 0.10 12.80
N PRO A 203 -14.96 1.00 12.55
CA PRO A 203 -13.67 1.02 13.22
C PRO A 203 -13.74 1.05 14.75
N ASP A 204 -14.78 1.66 15.32
CA ASP A 204 -14.97 1.73 16.78
C ASP A 204 -15.14 0.35 17.44
N ASN A 205 -15.43 -0.70 16.64
CA ASN A 205 -15.45 -2.08 17.11
C ASN A 205 -14.04 -2.64 17.40
N PHE A 206 -12.98 -1.90 17.07
CA PHE A 206 -11.58 -2.26 17.26
C PHE A 206 -10.82 -1.19 18.07
N PRO A 207 -11.25 -0.87 19.30
CA PRO A 207 -10.67 0.25 20.09
C PRO A 207 -9.20 0.03 20.47
N HIS A 208 -8.70 -1.21 20.36
CA HIS A 208 -7.30 -1.58 20.57
C HIS A 208 -6.71 -2.30 19.36
N GLY A 209 -7.29 -2.05 18.18
CA GLY A 209 -6.89 -2.68 16.94
C GLY A 209 -7.16 -4.18 16.89
N PHE A 210 -6.42 -4.89 16.04
CA PHE A 210 -6.61 -6.33 15.79
C PHE A 210 -5.29 -7.09 15.74
N GLY A 211 -5.29 -8.27 16.38
CA GLY A 211 -4.15 -9.19 16.37
C GLY A 211 -3.06 -8.81 17.38
N PRO A 212 -1.94 -9.55 17.40
CA PRO A 212 -0.95 -9.48 18.48
C PRO A 212 -0.25 -8.12 18.64
N GLN A 213 -0.17 -7.34 17.57
CA GLN A 213 0.45 -6.01 17.57
C GLN A 213 -0.59 -4.88 17.71
N GLY A 214 -1.86 -5.23 17.88
CA GLY A 214 -2.97 -4.28 17.98
C GLY A 214 -3.15 -3.42 16.74
N ASP A 215 -2.97 -4.00 15.54
CA ASP A 215 -3.02 -3.25 14.27
C ASP A 215 -4.24 -2.34 14.21
N VAL A 216 -4.02 -1.06 13.92
CA VAL A 216 -5.12 -0.13 13.69
C VAL A 216 -6.00 -0.64 12.54
N ILE A 217 -7.30 -0.66 12.77
CA ILE A 217 -8.32 -1.03 11.79
C ILE A 217 -9.08 0.22 11.40
N ARG A 218 -8.87 0.73 10.18
CA ARG A 218 -9.49 1.98 9.71
C ARG A 218 -10.78 1.74 8.95
N ILE A 219 -10.89 0.62 8.21
CA ILE A 219 -11.99 0.28 7.28
C ILE A 219 -12.18 1.30 6.14
N TYR A 220 -12.07 2.59 6.42
CA TYR A 220 -12.12 3.70 5.50
C TYR A 220 -10.71 4.03 5.02
N ASN A 221 -10.27 3.34 3.98
CA ASN A 221 -8.98 3.57 3.31
C ASN A 221 -9.20 4.33 1.99
N PHE A 222 -8.14 4.91 1.46
CA PHE A 222 -8.20 5.78 0.29
C PHE A 222 -8.09 4.98 -1.01
N VAL A 223 -8.35 5.65 -2.14
CA VAL A 223 -8.27 5.09 -3.49
C VAL A 223 -7.33 5.94 -4.33
N ARG A 224 -6.44 5.26 -5.04
CA ARG A 224 -5.70 5.81 -6.17
C ARG A 224 -6.04 4.99 -7.41
N PRO A 225 -6.78 5.53 -8.39
CA PRO A 225 -7.19 4.77 -9.55
C PRO A 225 -6.00 4.49 -10.47
N VAL A 226 -6.03 3.33 -11.11
CA VAL A 226 -5.05 2.91 -12.11
C VAL A 226 -5.75 2.45 -13.37
N ARG A 227 -5.06 2.55 -14.50
CA ARG A 227 -5.45 1.99 -15.79
C ARG A 227 -4.18 1.56 -16.56
N PRO A 228 -4.29 0.75 -17.62
CA PRO A 228 -3.18 0.59 -18.56
C PRO A 228 -2.84 1.94 -19.20
N ALA A 229 -1.55 2.27 -19.30
CA ALA A 229 -1.11 3.34 -20.17
C ALA A 229 -1.33 2.85 -21.61
N GLY A 230 -2.35 3.37 -22.30
CA GLY A 230 -2.55 3.05 -23.71
C GLY A 230 -1.26 3.31 -24.52
N THR A 231 -1.06 2.59 -25.62
CA THR A 231 0.04 2.87 -26.55
C THR A 231 -0.23 4.19 -27.27
N THR A 232 -0.11 5.32 -26.59
CA THR A 232 0.00 6.61 -27.26
C THR A 232 1.36 6.62 -27.92
N GLY A 233 1.36 6.55 -29.26
CA GLY A 233 2.54 6.40 -30.09
C GLY A 233 3.66 7.36 -29.70
N ILE A 234 4.70 6.82 -29.10
CA ILE A 234 6.06 7.33 -29.20
C ILE A 234 6.71 6.45 -30.27
N GLY A 235 7.24 7.08 -31.31
CA GLY A 235 7.59 6.48 -32.59
C GLY A 235 8.32 5.15 -32.48
N ASP A 236 8.03 4.30 -33.48
CA ASP A 236 8.69 3.02 -33.73
C ASP A 236 10.16 3.06 -33.29
N ASP A 237 10.47 2.39 -32.19
CA ASP A 237 11.81 1.96 -31.92
C ASP A 237 12.18 0.94 -33.01
N PRO A 238 13.18 1.20 -33.86
CA PRO A 238 13.59 0.26 -34.90
C PRO A 238 14.14 -1.06 -34.34
N SER A 239 14.24 -1.22 -33.01
CA SER A 239 14.66 -2.46 -32.36
C SER A 239 13.58 -3.55 -32.23
N GLY A 240 12.29 -3.25 -32.50
CA GLY A 240 11.23 -4.27 -32.57
C GLY A 240 10.96 -5.03 -31.26
N ALA A 241 11.38 -4.51 -30.11
CA ALA A 241 11.02 -5.09 -28.82
C ALA A 241 9.62 -4.63 -28.40
N SER A 242 8.60 -5.43 -28.76
CA SER A 242 7.29 -5.37 -28.12
C SER A 242 7.47 -5.57 -26.61
N VAL A 243 7.31 -4.50 -25.84
CA VAL A 243 7.14 -4.61 -24.38
C VAL A 243 5.72 -5.13 -24.16
N VAL A 244 5.56 -6.44 -24.27
CA VAL A 244 4.36 -7.14 -23.81
C VAL A 244 4.25 -6.85 -22.31
N PRO A 245 3.07 -6.45 -21.79
CA PRO A 245 2.87 -6.35 -20.35
C PRO A 245 3.22 -7.69 -19.75
N HIS A 246 4.30 -7.75 -18.97
CA HIS A 246 4.65 -8.97 -18.24
C HIS A 246 3.57 -9.15 -17.19
N ASP A 247 2.63 -10.05 -17.46
CA ASP A 247 1.72 -10.57 -16.45
C ASP A 247 2.56 -10.99 -15.24
N PHE A 248 2.36 -10.28 -14.13
CA PHE A 248 3.04 -10.51 -12.87
C PHE A 248 2.55 -11.83 -12.25
N GLN A 249 3.03 -12.96 -12.77
CA GLN A 249 2.86 -14.27 -12.17
C GLN A 249 4.14 -14.66 -11.42
N LEU A 250 4.00 -14.75 -10.09
CA LEU A 250 4.86 -15.54 -9.21
C LEU A 250 4.01 -16.72 -8.74
#